data_AF-A0A502EFX5-F1
#
_entry.id   AF-A0A502EFX5-F1
#
_cell.length_a   1.000
_cell.length_b   1.000
_cell.length_c   1.000
_cell.angle_alpha   90.00
_cell.angle_beta   90.00
_cell.angle_gamma   90.00
#
_symmetry.space_group_name_H-M   'P 1'
#
loop_
_entity.id
_entity.type
_entity.pdbx_description
1 polymer ?
#
loop_
_entity_poly.entity_id
_entity_poly.type
_entity_poly.pdbx_seq_one_letter_code
_entity_poly.pdbx_strand_id
1 'polypeptide(L)'
;MYKIISDLPIDYKFSTKTKDELKTYNAWFNDNKSKRIVFLIDLVKSTKGFESWNPNFSSESLKELGLWLVQNVEIEKISVEEYNKKRNEVPSHIDIKEWDLTIKTRSILVDIGIYFGEVFIKEYPNLKWEQYFSKRKKDLNHGHVIIKLKILELNPIWLLYIIGMGIIDKSKDENCLYDLFTIWKKYL
;
A
#
# COMPACT_ATOMS: atom_id res chain seq x y z
N MET A 1 19.55 8.35 0.03
CA MET A 1 18.80 8.16 1.30
C MET A 1 17.32 8.11 0.97
N TYR A 2 16.60 7.07 1.38
CA TYR A 2 15.18 6.91 1.08
C TYR A 2 14.33 7.97 1.79
N LYS A 3 13.30 8.51 1.11
CA LYS A 3 12.45 9.58 1.63
C LYS A 3 11.14 9.04 2.20
N ILE A 4 11.09 8.92 3.53
CA ILE A 4 9.90 8.53 4.29
C ILE A 4 8.77 9.57 4.10
N ILE A 5 7.53 9.11 3.96
CA ILE A 5 6.32 9.95 3.97
C ILE A 5 5.98 10.29 5.43
N SER A 6 5.79 11.58 5.73
CA SER A 6 5.36 12.04 7.06
C SER A 6 3.88 11.76 7.34
N ASP A 7 3.02 11.91 6.33
CA ASP A 7 1.57 11.78 6.42
C ASP A 7 1.08 10.64 5.54
N LEU A 8 1.27 9.41 6.02
CA LEU A 8 1.00 8.20 5.24
C LEU A 8 -0.50 8.06 4.94
N PRO A 9 -0.89 7.79 3.69
CA PRO A 9 -2.28 7.51 3.34
C PRO A 9 -2.87 6.31 4.10
N ILE A 10 -2.03 5.37 4.52
CA ILE A 10 -2.44 4.20 5.30
C ILE A 10 -2.87 4.60 6.73
N ASP A 11 -2.26 5.64 7.29
CA ASP A 11 -2.55 6.15 8.64
C ASP A 11 -3.60 7.27 8.63
N TYR A 12 -3.98 7.72 7.43
CA TYR A 12 -4.94 8.80 7.23
C TYR A 12 -6.36 8.30 7.49
N LYS A 13 -7.04 8.85 8.51
CA LYS A 13 -8.44 8.52 8.82
C LYS A 13 -9.41 9.18 7.84
N PHE A 14 -9.49 8.68 6.61
CA PHE A 14 -10.32 9.22 5.52
C PHE A 14 -11.78 9.49 5.92
N SER A 15 -12.36 8.62 6.75
CA SER A 15 -13.76 8.74 7.21
C SER A 15 -14.04 9.98 8.06
N THR A 16 -13.01 10.59 8.66
CA THR A 16 -13.16 11.79 9.50
C THR A 16 -12.86 13.09 8.75
N LYS A 17 -12.59 13.01 7.44
CA LYS A 17 -12.07 14.13 6.65
C LYS A 17 -13.16 14.82 5.85
N THR A 18 -13.02 16.13 5.74
CA THR A 18 -13.87 16.94 4.87
C THR A 18 -13.55 16.66 3.40
N LYS A 19 -14.50 16.97 2.51
CA LYS A 19 -14.29 16.79 1.07
C LYS A 19 -13.08 17.57 0.55
N ASP A 20 -12.77 18.72 1.11
CA ASP A 20 -11.62 19.53 0.67
C ASP A 20 -10.29 18.99 1.19
N GLU A 21 -10.23 18.47 2.42
CA GLU A 21 -9.06 17.71 2.89
C GLU A 21 -8.79 16.47 2.01
N LEU A 22 -9.85 15.77 1.61
CA LEU A 22 -9.74 14.64 0.70
C LEU A 22 -9.17 15.06 -0.66
N LYS A 23 -9.62 16.18 -1.22
CA LYS A 23 -9.04 16.70 -2.48
C LYS A 23 -7.56 17.04 -2.36
N THR A 24 -7.12 17.56 -1.20
CA THR A 24 -5.68 17.80 -0.94
C THR A 24 -4.88 16.51 -1.02
N TYR A 25 -5.40 15.41 -0.47
CA TYR A 25 -4.77 14.09 -0.64
C TYR A 25 -4.68 13.66 -2.11
N ASN A 26 -5.73 13.85 -2.90
CA ASN A 26 -5.69 13.52 -4.34
C ASN A 26 -4.70 14.39 -5.12
N ALA A 27 -4.58 15.67 -4.79
CA ALA A 27 -3.55 16.54 -5.36
C ALA A 27 -2.15 16.02 -5.03
N TRP A 28 -1.88 15.74 -3.74
CA TRP A 28 -0.62 15.15 -3.30
C TRP A 28 -0.30 13.85 -4.05
N PHE A 29 -1.27 12.93 -4.18
CA PHE A 29 -1.07 11.66 -4.87
C PHE A 29 -0.65 11.91 -6.33
N ASN A 30 -1.35 12.80 -7.03
CA ASN A 30 -1.06 13.07 -8.43
C ASN A 30 0.31 13.71 -8.64
N ASP A 31 0.70 14.62 -7.76
CA ASP A 31 1.98 15.35 -7.82
C ASP A 31 3.16 14.47 -7.43
N ASN A 32 2.93 13.43 -6.60
CA ASN A 32 4.01 12.65 -6.01
C ASN A 32 4.18 11.25 -6.62
N LYS A 33 3.14 10.62 -7.19
CA LYS A 33 3.17 9.20 -7.61
C LYS A 33 4.42 8.82 -8.43
N SER A 34 4.79 9.61 -9.43
CA SER A 34 5.95 9.33 -10.28
C SER A 34 7.27 9.45 -9.52
N LYS A 35 7.39 10.45 -8.64
CA LYS A 35 8.57 10.64 -7.80
C LYS A 35 8.71 9.54 -6.74
N ARG A 36 7.58 9.07 -6.18
CA ARG A 36 7.55 7.95 -5.24
C ARG A 36 8.06 6.66 -5.88
N ILE A 37 7.67 6.39 -7.12
CA ILE A 37 8.18 5.24 -7.88
C ILE A 37 9.69 5.32 -8.06
N VAL A 38 10.25 6.50 -8.38
CA VAL A 38 11.71 6.67 -8.46
C VAL A 38 12.39 6.34 -7.13
N PHE A 39 11.83 6.80 -6.00
CA PHE A 39 12.37 6.47 -4.68
C PHE A 39 12.34 4.98 -4.37
N LEU A 40 11.27 4.27 -4.78
CA LEU A 40 11.21 2.82 -4.68
C LEU A 40 12.30 2.15 -5.53
N ILE A 41 12.43 2.56 -6.78
CA ILE A 41 13.42 2.00 -7.72
C ILE A 41 14.84 2.16 -7.18
N ASP A 42 15.18 3.37 -6.73
CA ASP A 42 16.50 3.66 -6.16
C ASP A 42 16.75 2.81 -4.91
N LEU A 43 15.74 2.66 -4.04
CA LEU A 43 15.85 1.85 -2.84
C LEU A 43 16.08 0.37 -3.15
N VAL A 44 15.25 -0.23 -4.02
CA VAL A 44 15.38 -1.65 -4.40
C VAL A 44 16.73 -1.89 -5.06
N LYS A 45 17.12 -1.08 -6.04
CA LYS A 45 18.41 -1.26 -6.76
C LYS A 45 19.64 -0.98 -5.90
N SER A 46 19.50 -0.21 -4.81
CA SER A 46 20.58 -0.03 -3.84
C SER A 46 20.74 -1.21 -2.87
N THR A 47 19.80 -2.16 -2.89
CA THR A 47 19.82 -3.34 -2.02
C THR A 47 20.65 -4.44 -2.67
N LYS A 48 21.61 -4.99 -1.92
CA LYS A 48 22.49 -6.06 -2.41
C LYS A 48 21.67 -7.26 -2.91
N GLY A 49 21.91 -7.68 -4.15
CA GLY A 49 21.21 -8.80 -4.79
C GLY A 49 19.97 -8.40 -5.61
N PHE A 50 19.64 -7.10 -5.67
CA PHE A 50 18.49 -6.57 -6.42
C PHE A 50 18.90 -5.43 -7.39
N GLU A 51 20.20 -5.25 -7.63
CA GLU A 51 20.74 -4.20 -8.50
C GLU A 51 20.23 -4.31 -9.94
N SER A 52 19.96 -5.55 -10.38
CA SER A 52 19.46 -5.88 -11.71
C SER A 52 17.94 -5.80 -11.86
N TRP A 53 17.19 -5.49 -10.80
CA TRP A 53 15.73 -5.45 -10.87
C TRP A 53 15.26 -4.54 -12.01
N ASN A 54 14.36 -5.04 -12.85
CA ASN A 54 13.85 -4.32 -14.01
C ASN A 54 12.41 -3.81 -13.77
N PRO A 55 12.21 -2.55 -13.36
CA PRO A 55 10.89 -1.97 -13.12
C PRO A 55 10.21 -1.54 -14.42
N ASN A 56 9.97 -2.48 -15.33
CA ASN A 56 9.39 -2.23 -16.65
C ASN A 56 7.86 -2.10 -16.65
N PHE A 57 7.24 -2.07 -15.47
CA PHE A 57 5.79 -2.04 -15.27
C PHE A 57 5.03 -3.26 -15.84
N SER A 58 5.70 -4.40 -16.09
CA SER A 58 5.01 -5.66 -16.37
C SER A 58 4.68 -6.42 -15.08
N SER A 59 3.68 -7.29 -15.11
CA SER A 59 3.35 -8.15 -13.97
C SER A 59 4.54 -9.03 -13.53
N GLU A 60 5.43 -9.44 -14.43
CA GLU A 60 6.66 -10.17 -14.08
C GLU A 60 7.60 -9.36 -13.18
N SER A 61 7.65 -8.03 -13.33
CA SER A 61 8.48 -7.18 -12.47
C SER A 61 8.07 -7.23 -10.99
N LEU A 62 6.84 -7.68 -10.69
CA LEU A 62 6.32 -7.83 -9.34
C LEU A 62 6.93 -9.04 -8.59
N LYS A 63 7.49 -10.03 -9.29
CA LYS A 63 8.05 -11.23 -8.65
C LYS A 63 9.29 -10.88 -7.82
N GLU A 64 10.26 -10.24 -8.45
CA GLU A 64 11.49 -9.82 -7.77
C GLU A 64 11.21 -8.72 -6.73
N LEU A 65 10.25 -7.83 -6.99
CA LEU A 65 9.80 -6.83 -6.02
C LEU A 65 9.13 -7.48 -4.78
N GLY A 66 8.37 -8.56 -4.97
CA GLY A 66 7.75 -9.31 -3.88
C GLY A 66 8.78 -10.02 -3.01
N LEU A 67 9.78 -10.65 -3.63
CA LEU A 67 10.94 -11.21 -2.93
C LEU A 67 11.69 -10.13 -2.13
N TRP A 68 11.98 -8.98 -2.76
CA TRP A 68 12.61 -7.86 -2.08
C TRP A 68 11.80 -7.39 -0.89
N LEU A 69 10.47 -7.25 -1.06
CA LEU A 69 9.59 -6.78 0.00
C LEU A 69 9.66 -7.69 1.22
N VAL A 70 9.53 -9.01 1.05
CA VAL A 70 9.59 -9.98 2.17
C VAL A 70 10.89 -9.85 2.98
N GLN A 71 11.99 -9.49 2.34
CA GLN A 71 13.29 -9.29 3.00
C GLN A 71 13.47 -7.92 3.68
N ASN A 72 12.56 -6.97 3.43
CA ASN A 72 12.70 -5.57 3.85
C ASN A 72 11.50 -5.05 4.67
N VAL A 73 10.50 -5.89 4.99
CA VAL A 73 9.44 -5.53 5.94
C VAL A 73 10.01 -5.55 7.35
N GLU A 74 9.98 -4.40 8.01
CA GLU A 74 10.39 -4.21 9.41
C GLU A 74 9.17 -3.90 10.30
N ILE A 75 9.21 -4.39 11.53
CA ILE A 75 8.24 -4.07 12.59
C ILE A 75 8.91 -3.34 13.75
N GLU A 76 8.10 -2.63 14.53
CA GLU A 76 8.49 -2.04 15.81
C GLU A 76 7.48 -2.41 16.89
N LYS A 77 7.94 -2.44 18.14
CA LYS A 77 7.06 -2.61 19.30
C LYS A 77 6.26 -1.31 19.48
N ILE A 78 4.94 -1.42 19.62
CA ILE A 78 4.13 -0.23 19.93
C ILE A 78 4.34 0.20 21.38
N SER A 79 4.21 1.50 21.66
CA SER A 79 4.35 2.00 23.03
C SER A 79 3.25 1.47 23.95
N VAL A 80 3.50 1.49 25.26
CA VAL A 80 2.50 1.06 26.25
C VAL A 80 1.25 1.94 26.18
N GLU A 81 1.42 3.25 25.97
CA GLU A 81 0.32 4.19 25.80
C GLU A 81 -0.52 3.87 24.56
N GLU A 82 0.13 3.59 23.42
CA GLU A 82 -0.54 3.26 22.17
C GLU A 82 -1.25 1.90 22.25
N TYR A 83 -0.59 0.90 22.86
CA TYR A 83 -1.18 -0.40 23.13
C TYR A 83 -2.45 -0.27 23.97
N ASN A 84 -2.38 0.46 25.09
CA ASN A 84 -3.51 0.66 25.99
C ASN A 84 -4.66 1.40 25.29
N LYS A 85 -4.34 2.38 24.43
CA LYS A 85 -5.34 3.06 23.61
C LYS A 85 -6.04 2.08 22.66
N LYS A 86 -5.28 1.30 21.87
CA LYS A 86 -5.83 0.28 20.96
C LYS A 86 -6.66 -0.75 21.74
N ARG A 87 -6.17 -1.21 22.89
CA ARG A 87 -6.84 -2.19 23.76
C ARG A 87 -8.20 -1.73 24.24
N ASN A 88 -8.31 -0.45 24.61
CA ASN A 88 -9.56 0.14 25.09
C ASN A 88 -10.61 0.35 23.99
N GLU A 89 -10.20 0.34 22.72
CA GLU A 89 -11.11 0.49 21.56
C GLU A 89 -11.75 -0.84 21.14
N VAL A 90 -11.27 -1.99 21.64
CA VAL A 90 -11.73 -3.33 21.21
C VAL A 90 -12.03 -4.26 22.40
N PRO A 91 -13.11 -5.08 22.34
CA PRO A 91 -13.45 -6.06 23.38
C PRO A 91 -12.28 -6.94 23.82
N SER A 92 -12.16 -7.24 25.11
CA SER A 92 -10.99 -7.91 25.71
C SER A 92 -10.62 -9.26 25.12
N HIS A 93 -11.57 -9.96 24.48
CA HIS A 93 -11.33 -11.25 23.83
C HIS A 93 -10.70 -11.14 22.43
N ILE A 94 -10.61 -9.94 21.85
CA ILE A 94 -9.94 -9.71 20.57
C ILE A 94 -8.46 -9.52 20.84
N ASP A 95 -7.61 -10.39 20.33
CA ASP A 95 -6.15 -10.21 20.43
C ASP A 95 -5.68 -8.97 19.66
N ILE A 96 -4.80 -8.20 20.27
CA ILE A 96 -4.13 -7.06 19.62
C ILE A 96 -2.64 -7.34 19.51
N LYS A 97 -2.04 -6.96 18.39
CA LYS A 97 -0.61 -7.11 18.17
C LYS A 97 0.14 -6.09 19.05
N GLU A 98 1.21 -6.54 19.69
CA GLU A 98 2.15 -5.68 20.45
C GLU A 98 3.19 -5.00 19.55
N TRP A 99 3.05 -5.16 18.24
CA TRP A 99 3.92 -4.60 17.23
C TRP A 99 3.08 -3.94 16.15
N ASP A 100 3.72 -3.05 15.40
CA ASP A 100 3.18 -2.49 14.17
C ASP A 100 4.30 -2.40 13.12
N LEU A 101 3.92 -2.19 11.86
CA LEU A 101 4.91 -1.97 10.80
C LEU A 101 5.62 -0.64 11.07
N THR A 102 6.95 -0.60 10.88
CA THR A 102 7.69 0.67 11.03
C THR A 102 7.17 1.72 10.05
N ILE A 103 7.31 3.00 10.39
CA ILE A 103 6.94 4.10 9.48
C ILE A 103 7.66 3.97 8.13
N LYS A 104 8.92 3.54 8.13
CA LYS A 104 9.69 3.25 6.91
C LYS A 104 9.02 2.16 6.08
N THR A 105 8.65 1.03 6.70
CA THR A 105 7.92 -0.07 6.04
C THR A 105 6.60 0.40 5.45
N ARG A 106 5.77 1.13 6.21
CA ARG A 106 4.50 1.66 5.69
C ARG A 106 4.71 2.60 4.51
N SER A 107 5.74 3.46 4.56
CA SER A 107 6.10 4.32 3.44
C SER A 107 6.50 3.52 2.20
N ILE A 108 7.25 2.44 2.37
CA ILE A 108 7.61 1.53 1.26
C ILE A 108 6.35 0.87 0.68
N LEU A 109 5.42 0.43 1.52
CA LEU A 109 4.16 -0.19 1.07
C LEU A 109 3.28 0.78 0.27
N VAL A 110 3.29 2.07 0.60
CA VAL A 110 2.63 3.09 -0.23
C VAL A 110 3.28 3.17 -1.61
N ASP A 111 4.62 3.21 -1.67
CA ASP A 111 5.34 3.32 -2.94
C ASP A 111 5.17 2.07 -3.81
N ILE A 112 5.21 0.88 -3.20
CA ILE A 112 4.90 -0.38 -3.89
C ILE A 112 3.44 -0.39 -4.33
N GLY A 113 2.50 0.11 -3.52
CA GLY A 113 1.09 0.21 -3.91
C GLY A 113 0.89 1.10 -5.14
N ILE A 114 1.63 2.22 -5.22
CA ILE A 114 1.63 3.09 -6.39
C ILE A 114 2.21 2.34 -7.61
N TYR A 115 3.38 1.69 -7.47
CA TYR A 115 3.99 0.92 -8.55
C TYR A 115 3.08 -0.21 -9.05
N PHE A 116 2.48 -0.96 -8.13
CA PHE A 116 1.52 -2.03 -8.43
C PHE A 116 0.31 -1.53 -9.21
N GLY A 117 -0.25 -0.39 -8.82
CA GLY A 117 -1.34 0.21 -9.58
C GLY A 117 -0.92 0.70 -10.98
N GLU A 118 0.30 1.23 -11.12
CA GLU A 118 0.85 1.58 -12.45
C GLU A 118 1.08 0.35 -13.32
N VAL A 119 1.51 -0.80 -12.76
CA VAL A 119 1.59 -2.08 -13.51
C VAL A 119 0.23 -2.44 -14.09
N PHE A 120 -0.85 -2.35 -13.29
CA PHE A 120 -2.22 -2.59 -13.78
C PHE A 120 -2.62 -1.62 -14.91
N ILE A 121 -2.38 -0.32 -14.74
CA ILE A 121 -2.77 0.69 -15.73
C ILE A 121 -1.96 0.54 -17.02
N LYS A 122 -0.69 0.15 -16.94
CA LYS A 122 0.16 -0.06 -18.12
C LYS A 122 -0.22 -1.33 -18.89
N GLU A 123 -0.59 -2.41 -18.21
CA GLU A 123 -1.10 -3.61 -18.87
C GLU A 123 -2.53 -3.44 -19.42
N TYR A 124 -3.36 -2.60 -18.78
CA TYR A 124 -4.76 -2.37 -19.16
C TYR A 124 -5.03 -0.86 -19.32
N PRO A 125 -4.75 -0.27 -20.51
CA PRO A 125 -4.75 1.18 -20.72
C PRO A 125 -6.10 1.90 -20.54
N ASN A 126 -7.20 1.15 -20.42
CA ASN A 126 -8.53 1.69 -20.11
C ASN A 126 -8.72 2.00 -18.62
N LEU A 127 -7.82 1.50 -17.77
CA LEU A 127 -7.80 1.79 -16.35
C LEU A 127 -7.12 3.13 -16.06
N LYS A 128 -7.49 3.74 -14.94
CA LYS A 128 -6.86 4.95 -14.44
C LYS A 128 -7.01 5.05 -12.93
N TRP A 129 -6.13 5.82 -12.32
CA TRP A 129 -6.34 6.31 -10.97
C TRP A 129 -7.50 7.29 -10.91
N GLU A 130 -8.37 7.15 -9.92
CA GLU A 130 -9.40 8.12 -9.62
C GLU A 130 -9.64 8.24 -8.12
N GLN A 131 -9.95 9.44 -7.65
CA GLN A 131 -10.40 9.62 -6.28
C GLN A 131 -11.85 9.15 -6.17
N TYR A 132 -12.11 8.21 -5.26
CA TYR A 132 -13.41 7.58 -5.12
C TYR A 132 -14.20 8.18 -3.95
N PHE A 133 -15.43 8.61 -4.22
CA PHE A 133 -16.36 9.12 -3.21
C PHE A 133 -17.60 8.24 -3.16
N SER A 134 -17.62 7.33 -2.18
CA SER A 134 -18.76 6.45 -1.97
C SER A 134 -19.98 7.19 -1.43
N LYS A 135 -21.18 6.76 -1.86
CA LYS A 135 -22.45 7.15 -1.23
C LYS A 135 -22.75 6.34 0.04
N ARG A 136 -22.02 5.24 0.29
CA ARG A 136 -22.22 4.36 1.44
C ARG A 136 -21.38 4.87 2.61
N LYS A 137 -22.01 5.08 3.78
CA LYS A 137 -21.34 5.64 4.98
C LYS A 137 -20.18 4.81 5.53
N LYS A 138 -20.13 3.50 5.23
CA LYS A 138 -19.13 2.55 5.76
C LYS A 138 -18.16 2.03 4.69
N ASP A 139 -18.08 2.70 3.55
CA ASP A 139 -17.16 2.29 2.49
C ASP A 139 -15.72 2.64 2.85
N LEU A 140 -14.88 1.61 2.96
CA LEU A 140 -13.48 1.76 3.35
C LEU A 140 -12.64 2.47 2.28
N ASN A 141 -13.11 2.53 1.03
CA ASN A 141 -12.41 3.23 -0.05
C ASN A 141 -12.82 4.70 -0.16
N HIS A 142 -13.78 5.19 0.65
CA HIS A 142 -14.24 6.58 0.54
C HIS A 142 -13.08 7.57 0.76
N GLY A 143 -12.87 8.45 -0.23
CA GLY A 143 -11.82 9.47 -0.25
C GLY A 143 -10.46 8.99 -0.76
N HIS A 144 -10.24 7.68 -0.86
CA HIS A 144 -8.99 7.10 -1.36
C HIS A 144 -8.85 7.31 -2.89
N VAL A 145 -7.61 7.23 -3.38
CA VAL A 145 -7.34 7.07 -4.81
C VAL A 145 -7.31 5.57 -5.12
N ILE A 146 -8.16 5.14 -6.03
CA ILE A 146 -8.37 3.74 -6.40
C ILE A 146 -8.26 3.58 -7.91
N ILE A 147 -8.27 2.34 -8.36
CA ILE A 147 -8.44 1.97 -9.77
C ILE A 147 -9.81 1.29 -9.89
N LYS A 148 -10.70 1.88 -10.68
CA LYS A 148 -12.04 1.33 -10.86
C LYS A 148 -12.01 0.20 -11.89
N LEU A 149 -12.45 -0.98 -11.47
CA LEU A 149 -12.62 -2.15 -12.32
C LEU A 149 -14.11 -2.27 -12.71
N LYS A 150 -14.51 -3.37 -13.38
CA LYS A 150 -15.90 -3.54 -13.84
C LYS A 150 -16.91 -3.52 -12.69
N ILE A 151 -16.63 -4.27 -11.63
CA ILE A 151 -17.58 -4.52 -10.52
C ILE A 151 -17.02 -4.05 -9.18
N LEU A 152 -15.70 -3.88 -9.07
CA LEU A 152 -14.99 -3.60 -7.83
C LEU A 152 -14.06 -2.40 -7.98
N GLU A 153 -13.71 -1.81 -6.83
CA GLU A 153 -12.66 -0.81 -6.71
C GLU A 153 -11.39 -1.45 -6.15
N LEU A 154 -10.31 -1.39 -6.93
CA LEU A 154 -8.98 -1.81 -6.50
C LEU A 154 -8.32 -0.65 -5.75
N ASN A 155 -7.96 -0.86 -4.48
CA ASN A 155 -7.17 0.08 -3.68
C ASN A 155 -5.78 -0.51 -3.41
N PRO A 156 -4.79 -0.29 -4.30
CA PRO A 156 -3.46 -0.89 -4.17
C PRO A 156 -2.77 -0.54 -2.86
N ILE A 157 -2.82 0.72 -2.43
CA ILE A 157 -2.11 1.18 -1.22
C ILE A 157 -2.62 0.42 0.02
N TRP A 158 -3.95 0.30 0.16
CA TRP A 158 -4.53 -0.42 1.29
C TRP A 158 -4.24 -1.93 1.23
N LEU A 159 -4.33 -2.53 0.04
CA LEU A 159 -3.98 -3.95 -0.12
C LEU A 159 -2.53 -4.22 0.22
N LEU A 160 -1.60 -3.34 -0.16
CA LEU A 160 -0.20 -3.50 0.15
C LEU A 160 0.09 -3.38 1.64
N TYR A 161 -0.65 -2.54 2.38
CA TYR A 161 -0.61 -2.57 3.84
C TYR A 161 -0.99 -3.94 4.41
N ILE A 162 -2.08 -4.53 3.93
CA ILE A 162 -2.53 -5.88 4.34
C ILE A 162 -1.48 -6.94 3.97
N ILE A 163 -0.85 -6.83 2.80
CA ILE A 163 0.24 -7.73 2.40
C ILE A 163 1.42 -7.62 3.38
N GLY A 164 1.84 -6.40 3.75
CA GLY A 164 2.91 -6.19 4.72
C GLY A 164 2.63 -6.84 6.08
N MET A 165 1.41 -6.69 6.59
CA MET A 165 0.96 -7.39 7.81
C MET A 165 1.01 -8.92 7.64
N GLY A 166 0.53 -9.40 6.49
CA GLY A 166 0.49 -10.82 6.16
C GLY A 166 1.87 -11.47 6.03
N ILE A 167 2.90 -10.71 5.60
CA ILE A 167 4.30 -11.16 5.55
C ILE A 167 4.82 -11.43 6.96
N ILE A 168 4.60 -10.51 7.90
CA ILE A 168 5.03 -10.68 9.30
C ILE A 168 4.32 -11.86 9.96
N ASP A 169 3.03 -12.02 9.70
CA ASP A 169 2.24 -13.15 10.18
C ASP A 169 2.50 -14.46 9.41
N LYS A 170 3.45 -14.48 8.45
CA LYS A 170 3.84 -15.64 7.61
C LYS A 170 2.70 -16.24 6.78
N SER A 171 1.69 -15.43 6.48
CA SER A 171 0.56 -15.78 5.60
C SER A 171 0.76 -15.34 4.15
N LYS A 172 1.86 -14.62 3.88
CA LYS A 172 2.29 -14.15 2.56
C LYS A 172 3.77 -14.47 2.38
N ASP A 173 4.14 -14.81 1.16
CA ASP A 173 5.49 -15.20 0.75
C ASP A 173 6.01 -14.25 -0.35
N GLU A 174 7.16 -14.58 -0.94
CA GLU A 174 7.79 -13.79 -2.00
C GLU A 174 6.93 -13.60 -3.26
N ASN A 175 5.94 -14.47 -3.50
CA ASN A 175 5.05 -14.37 -4.66
C ASN A 175 3.86 -13.42 -4.41
N CYS A 176 3.73 -12.88 -3.20
CA CYS A 176 2.54 -12.14 -2.75
C CYS A 176 2.07 -11.04 -3.71
N LEU A 177 2.99 -10.30 -4.35
CA LEU A 177 2.63 -9.23 -5.29
C LEU A 177 2.14 -9.77 -6.62
N TYR A 178 2.81 -10.78 -7.17
CA TYR A 178 2.41 -11.42 -8.42
C TYR A 178 1.08 -12.17 -8.27
N ASP A 179 0.88 -12.83 -7.14
CA ASP A 179 -0.37 -13.52 -6.82
C ASP A 179 -1.51 -12.52 -6.62
N LEU A 180 -1.26 -11.41 -5.91
CA LEU A 180 -2.23 -10.33 -5.77
C LEU A 180 -2.64 -9.79 -7.15
N PHE A 181 -1.68 -9.55 -8.04
CA PHE A 181 -1.96 -9.14 -9.42
C PHE A 181 -2.85 -10.17 -10.15
N THR A 182 -2.48 -11.44 -10.09
CA THR A 182 -3.21 -12.54 -10.74
C THR A 182 -4.64 -12.67 -10.22
N ILE A 183 -4.86 -12.45 -8.93
CA ILE A 183 -6.19 -12.45 -8.32
C ILE A 183 -7.02 -11.28 -8.84
N TRP A 184 -6.48 -10.05 -8.77
CA TRP A 184 -7.24 -8.85 -9.13
C TRP A 184 -7.50 -8.71 -10.64
N LYS A 185 -6.62 -9.27 -11.48
CA LYS A 185 -6.81 -9.38 -12.93
C LYS A 185 -8.13 -10.08 -13.31
N LYS A 186 -8.66 -10.96 -12.45
CA LYS A 186 -9.94 -11.66 -12.70
C LYS A 186 -11.16 -10.75 -12.68
N TYR A 187 -11.04 -9.52 -12.16
CA TYR A 187 -12.13 -8.55 -12.04
C TYR A 187 -12.11 -7.45 -13.11
N LEU A 188 -11.22 -7.58 -14.10
CA LEU A 188 -11.13 -6.69 -15.26
C LEU A 188 -12.29 -6.85 -16.23
#